data_AF-A0A0P8WCJ1-F1
#
_entry.id   AF-A0A0P8WCJ1-F1
#
_cell.length_a   1.000
_cell.length_b   1.000
_cell.length_c   1.000
_cell.angle_alpha   90.00
_cell.angle_beta   90.00
_cell.angle_gamma   90.00
#
_symmetry.space_group_name_H-M   'P 1'
#
loop_
_entity.id
_entity.type
_entity.pdbx_description
1 polymer ?
#
loop_
_entity_poly.entity_id
_entity_poly.type
_entity_poly.pdbx_seq_one_letter_code
_entity_poly.pdbx_strand_id
1 'polypeptide(L)'
;MRYLTYELWNRINSDLAKEREKSHLQWSKGSKEYPEIFENIKHRLPKKILNVYMKEHRFHDFHLKDFQIIHGKEGYKNPVSASLTVIFTIH
;
A
#
# COMPACT_ATOMS: atom_id res chain seq x y z
N MET A 1 2.45 4.95 -0.13
CA MET A 1 1.91 4.50 -1.43
C MET A 1 2.34 5.50 -2.50
N ARG A 2 3.29 5.15 -3.38
CA ARG A 2 3.81 6.08 -4.41
C ARG A 2 2.78 6.46 -5.47
N TYR A 3 1.83 5.56 -5.75
CA TYR A 3 0.89 5.66 -6.88
C TYR A 3 -0.53 6.06 -6.48
N LEU A 4 -0.92 5.78 -5.24
CA LEU A 4 -2.27 6.00 -4.72
C LEU A 4 -2.16 6.93 -3.50
N THR A 5 -2.07 8.23 -3.76
CA THR A 5 -1.84 9.26 -2.73
C THR A 5 -3.17 9.76 -2.16
N TYR A 6 -3.12 10.33 -0.95
CA TYR A 6 -4.28 10.99 -0.33
C TYR A 6 -4.83 12.13 -1.22
N GLU A 7 -3.94 12.91 -1.83
CA GLU A 7 -4.31 13.98 -2.75
C GLU A 7 -5.05 13.44 -3.98
N LEU A 8 -4.59 12.32 -4.56
CA LEU A 8 -5.26 11.66 -5.67
C LEU A 8 -6.65 11.16 -5.25
N TRP A 9 -6.76 10.54 -4.08
CA TRP A 9 -8.03 10.08 -3.52
C TRP A 9 -9.03 11.22 -3.35
N ASN A 10 -8.58 12.35 -2.80
CA ASN A 10 -9.44 13.53 -2.64
C ASN A 10 -9.90 14.09 -3.99
N ARG A 11 -9.02 14.16 -4.98
CA ARG A 11 -9.37 14.70 -6.30
C ARG A 11 -10.34 13.81 -7.08
N ILE A 12 -10.27 12.48 -6.93
CA ILE A 12 -11.27 11.55 -7.52
C ILE A 12 -12.67 11.84 -6.98
N ASN A 13 -12.78 12.32 -5.74
CA ASN A 13 -14.03 12.68 -5.09
C ASN A 13 -14.36 14.18 -5.19
N SER A 14 -13.63 14.95 -6.00
CA SER A 14 -13.88 16.39 -6.19
C SER A 14 -15.22 16.63 -6.86
N ASP A 15 -15.90 17.73 -6.54
CA ASP A 15 -17.12 18.17 -7.23
C ASP A 15 -16.87 18.57 -8.70
N LEU A 16 -15.61 18.86 -9.07
CA LEU A 16 -15.23 19.24 -10.42
C LEU A 16 -14.98 18.02 -11.31
N ALA A 17 -15.81 17.84 -12.35
CA ALA A 17 -15.74 16.69 -13.26
C ALA A 17 -14.36 16.53 -13.93
N LYS A 18 -13.73 17.64 -14.36
CA LYS A 18 -12.39 17.62 -14.99
C LYS A 18 -11.30 17.12 -14.04
N GLU A 19 -11.39 17.44 -12.74
CA GLU A 19 -10.44 16.97 -11.74
C GLU A 19 -10.63 15.48 -11.46
N ARG A 20 -11.88 15.01 -11.40
CA ARG A 20 -12.19 13.58 -11.29
C ARG A 20 -11.63 12.80 -12.46
N GLU A 21 -11.88 13.24 -13.69
CA GLU A 21 -11.45 12.54 -14.91
C GLU A 21 -9.92 12.39 -14.99
N LYS A 22 -9.18 13.49 -14.77
CA LYS A 22 -7.71 13.45 -14.70
C LYS A 22 -7.21 12.50 -13.62
N SER A 23 -7.87 12.51 -12.47
CA SER A 23 -7.48 11.67 -11.34
C SER A 23 -7.81 10.20 -11.57
N HIS A 24 -8.91 9.88 -12.27
CA HIS A 24 -9.20 8.51 -12.70
C HIS A 24 -8.17 7.97 -13.70
N LEU A 25 -7.70 8.80 -14.63
CA LEU A 25 -6.62 8.42 -15.54
C LEU A 25 -5.32 8.12 -14.77
N GLN A 26 -4.95 8.98 -13.82
CA GLN A 26 -3.77 8.79 -12.99
C GLN A 26 -3.89 7.54 -12.10
N TRP A 27 -5.06 7.31 -11.50
CA TRP A 27 -5.36 6.09 -10.75
C TRP A 27 -5.22 4.84 -11.62
N SER A 28 -5.80 4.87 -12.81
CA SER A 28 -5.75 3.74 -13.76
C SER A 28 -4.32 3.41 -14.16
N LYS A 29 -3.48 4.43 -14.39
CA LYS A 29 -2.05 4.25 -14.65
C LYS A 29 -1.34 3.62 -13.45
N GLY A 30 -1.53 4.17 -12.25
CA GLY A 30 -0.93 3.64 -11.03
C GLY A 30 -1.35 2.19 -10.72
N SER A 31 -2.63 1.85 -10.97
CA SER A 31 -3.17 0.51 -10.78
C SER A 31 -2.57 -0.52 -11.75
N LYS A 32 -2.07 -0.09 -12.92
CA LYS A 32 -1.38 -0.95 -13.89
C LYS A 32 0.10 -1.13 -13.54
N GLU A 33 0.76 -0.08 -13.08
CA GLU A 33 2.19 -0.11 -12.74
C GLU A 33 2.48 -0.82 -11.41
N TYR A 34 1.57 -0.69 -10.43
CA TYR A 34 1.80 -1.24 -9.08
C TYR A 34 2.02 -2.77 -9.06
N PRO A 35 1.22 -3.61 -9.75
CA PRO A 35 1.43 -5.05 -9.78
C PRO A 35 2.82 -5.45 -10.25
N GLU A 36 3.34 -4.82 -11.31
CA GLU A 36 4.67 -5.13 -11.86
C GLU A 36 5.79 -4.89 -10.84
N ILE A 37 5.68 -3.80 -10.08
CA ILE A 37 6.64 -3.48 -9.02
C ILE A 37 6.50 -4.46 -7.87
N PHE A 38 5.27 -4.81 -7.48
CA PHE A 38 5.03 -5.76 -6.42
C PHE A 38 5.64 -7.13 -6.76
N GLU A 39 5.46 -7.62 -7.98
CA GLU A 39 6.07 -8.87 -8.46
C GLU A 39 7.60 -8.86 -8.30
N ASN A 40 8.24 -7.71 -8.56
CA ASN A 40 9.67 -7.55 -8.42
C ASN A 40 10.16 -7.46 -6.96
N ILE A 41 9.32 -7.13 -5.98
CA ILE A 41 9.75 -6.97 -4.58
C ILE A 41 9.15 -8.00 -3.62
N LYS A 42 8.11 -8.75 -4.02
CA LYS A 42 7.38 -9.67 -3.13
C LYS A 42 8.26 -10.75 -2.53
N HIS A 43 9.35 -11.13 -3.20
CA HIS A 43 10.32 -12.11 -2.72
C HIS A 43 11.10 -11.62 -1.47
N ARG A 44 11.10 -10.31 -1.21
CA ARG A 44 11.69 -9.71 0.00
C ARG A 44 10.80 -9.89 1.24
N LEU A 45 9.54 -10.26 1.05
CA LEU A 45 8.62 -10.54 2.15
C LEU A 45 8.84 -11.96 2.69
N PRO A 46 8.72 -12.19 4.00
CA PRO A 46 8.74 -13.54 4.56
C PRO A 46 7.66 -14.42 3.90
N LYS A 47 8.00 -15.66 3.54
CA LYS A 47 7.08 -16.60 2.85
C LYS A 47 5.73 -16.74 3.57
N LYS A 48 5.73 -16.79 4.90
CA LYS A 48 4.50 -16.87 5.70
C LYS A 48 3.57 -15.68 5.46
N ILE A 49 4.13 -14.47 5.40
CA ILE A 49 3.37 -13.24 5.12
C ILE A 49 2.88 -13.24 3.68
N LEU A 50 3.75 -13.59 2.72
CA LEU A 50 3.37 -13.62 1.31
C LEU A 50 2.22 -14.61 1.06
N ASN A 51 2.26 -15.79 1.67
CA ASN A 51 1.20 -16.80 1.53
C ASN A 51 -0.15 -16.29 2.05
N VAL A 52 -0.16 -15.65 3.23
CA VAL A 52 -1.36 -15.04 3.80
C VAL A 52 -1.85 -13.90 2.91
N TYR A 53 -0.96 -13.01 2.49
CA TYR A 53 -1.29 -11.90 1.60
C TYR A 53 -1.89 -12.35 0.26
N MET A 54 -1.38 -13.43 -0.34
CA MET A 54 -1.90 -13.95 -1.60
C MET A 54 -3.23 -14.70 -1.44
N LYS A 55 -3.43 -15.38 -0.30
CA LYS A 55 -4.67 -16.11 0.01
C LYS A 55 -5.85 -15.17 0.23
N GLU A 56 -5.63 -14.08 0.95
CA GLU A 56 -6.67 -13.13 1.37
C GLU A 56 -6.83 -11.94 0.40
N HIS A 57 -6.65 -12.18 -0.90
CA HIS A 57 -6.80 -11.16 -1.94
C HIS A 57 -6.07 -9.83 -1.66
N ARG A 58 -4.85 -9.89 -1.10
CA ARG A 58 -3.99 -8.75 -0.71
C ARG A 58 -4.40 -8.15 0.65
N PHE A 59 -4.25 -6.84 0.86
CA PHE A 59 -4.64 -6.17 2.10
C PHE A 59 -6.11 -5.76 2.15
N HIS A 60 -6.93 -6.16 1.17
CA HIS A 60 -8.32 -5.70 1.06
C HIS A 60 -9.19 -6.18 2.24
N ASP A 61 -8.92 -7.38 2.75
CA ASP A 61 -9.71 -8.01 3.82
C ASP A 61 -9.04 -7.92 5.21
N PHE A 62 -8.03 -7.07 5.35
CA PHE A 62 -7.32 -6.88 6.62
C PHE A 62 -7.69 -5.55 7.26
N HIS A 63 -8.02 -5.58 8.55
CA HIS A 63 -8.07 -4.37 9.36
C HIS A 63 -6.68 -4.06 9.88
N LEU A 64 -6.16 -2.88 9.55
CA LEU A 64 -4.92 -2.37 10.15
C LEU A 64 -5.16 -2.11 11.65
N LYS A 65 -4.49 -2.88 12.51
CA LYS A 65 -4.54 -2.70 13.96
C LYS A 65 -3.50 -1.70 14.43
N ASP A 66 -2.28 -1.82 13.92
CA ASP A 66 -1.16 -1.00 14.34
C ASP A 66 -0.09 -0.91 13.25
N PHE A 67 0.64 0.20 13.22
CA PHE A 67 1.77 0.43 12.33
C PHE A 67 2.86 1.20 13.07
N GLN A 68 4.03 0.58 13.19
CA GLN A 68 5.16 1.14 13.91
C GLN A 68 6.35 1.30 12.98
N ILE A 69 6.93 2.50 12.98
CA ILE A 69 8.21 2.79 12.33
C ILE A 69 9.25 2.96 13.44
N ILE A 70 10.21 2.04 13.49
CA ILE A 70 11.33 2.08 14.42
C ILE A 70 12.54 2.60 13.66
N HIS A 71 12.90 3.85 13.92
CA HIS A 71 14.17 4.39 13.46
C HIS A 71 15.28 3.81 14.35
N GLY A 72 16.38 3.36 13.74
CA GLY A 72 17.59 2.98 14.48
C GLY A 72 18.21 4.16 15.24
N LYS A 73 19.41 3.96 15.82
CA LYS A 73 20.15 5.03 16.51
C LYS A 73 20.28 6.28 15.62
N GLU A 74 20.08 7.43 16.24
CA GLU A 74 20.25 8.74 15.60
C GLU A 74 21.64 8.83 14.92
N GLY A 75 21.66 9.28 13.66
CA GLY A 75 22.90 9.38 12.86
C GLY A 75 23.20 8.21 11.92
N TYR A 76 22.48 7.08 11.98
CA TYR A 76 22.63 5.99 11.01
C TYR A 76 21.76 6.21 9.76
N LYS A 77 22.33 6.04 8.57
CA LYS A 77 21.63 6.19 7.27
C LYS A 77 20.54 5.14 7.01
N ASN A 78 20.49 4.05 7.79
CA ASN A 78 19.39 3.08 7.94
C ASN A 78 19.83 1.93 8.89
N PRO A 79 18.91 1.13 9.50
CA PRO A 79 17.57 0.79 9.01
C PRO A 79 16.42 1.32 9.85
N VAL A 80 15.48 1.95 9.16
CA VAL A 80 14.09 2.05 9.59
C VAL A 80 13.47 0.65 9.54
N SER A 81 13.13 0.08 10.69
CA SER A 81 12.31 -1.13 10.75
C SER A 81 10.83 -0.72 10.76
N ALA A 82 10.03 -1.30 9.88
CA ALA A 82 8.59 -1.09 9.86
C ALA A 82 7.90 -2.38 10.32
N SER A 83 7.04 -2.25 11.34
CA SER A 83 6.16 -3.32 11.82
C SER A 83 4.72 -2.98 11.48
N LEU A 84 3.97 -3.95 10.96
CA LEU A 84 2.57 -3.82 10.61
C LEU A 84 1.79 -4.93 11.33
N THR A 85 0.81 -4.56 12.14
CA THR A 85 -0.11 -5.51 12.76
C THR A 85 -1.47 -5.40 12.08
N VAL A 86 -1.94 -6.52 11.54
CA VAL A 86 -3.25 -6.61 10.89
C VAL A 86 -4.12 -7.66 11.60
N ILE A 87 -5.42 -7.40 11.64
CA ILE A 87 -6.44 -8.37 12.08
C ILE A 87 -7.15 -8.87 10.82
N PHE A 88 -7.31 -10.19 10.74
CA PHE A 88 -8.12 -10.82 9.72
C PHE A 88 -9.46 -11.23 10.33
N THR A 89 -10.56 -10.90 9.65
CA THR A 89 -11.90 -11.34 10.03
C THR A 89 -12.31 -12.46 9.07
N ILE A 90 -12.45 -13.68 9.57
CA ILE A 90 -13.01 -14.77 8.78
C ILE A 90 -14.52 -14.48 8.67
N HIS A 91 -15.02 -14.23 7.46
CA HIS A 91 -16.45 -14.19 7.17
C HIS A 91 -17.01 -15.59 6.93
#